data_AF-V4RKZ7-F1
#
_entry.id   AF-V4RKZ7-F1
#
_cell.length_a   1.000
_cell.length_b   1.000
_cell.length_c   1.000
_cell.angle_alpha   90.00
_cell.angle_beta   90.00
_cell.angle_gamma   90.00
#
_symmetry.space_group_name_H-M   'P 1'
#
loop_
_entity.id
_entity.type
_entity.pdbx_description
1 polymer ?
#
loop_
_entity_poly.entity_id
_entity_poly.type
_entity_poly.pdbx_seq_one_letter_code
_entity_poly.pdbx_strand_id
1 'polypeptide(L)'
;MDTTDPAEETACRARLAALAAEWEEVETLKEGRCGLSRGVRLAEAAGLELVPAATLNCRTAEALTLWLRDDVIPAAERHLDMAPTGVMIGGSYVCRGRNGRRGARLSEHAFGNAADVGTLVFDEKAVQVKLRADDGNPKRAAFQKEIRAAACERFTTVLGPGTDLAHRNHLHLDLRQRKNGYRLCQ
;
A
#
# COMPACT_ATOMS: atom_id res chain seq x y z
N MET A 1 -20.20 3.31 0.73
CA MET A 1 -20.21 1.86 0.96
C MET A 1 -19.40 1.26 -0.16
N ASP A 2 -18.58 0.26 0.13
CA ASP A 2 -17.93 -0.50 -0.93
C ASP A 2 -19.03 -1.06 -1.85
N THR A 3 -18.94 -0.72 -3.13
CA THR A 3 -19.95 -1.07 -4.15
C THR A 3 -19.46 -2.21 -5.03
N THR A 4 -18.35 -2.85 -4.64
CA THR A 4 -17.73 -3.94 -5.42
C THR A 4 -18.73 -5.08 -5.60
N ASP A 5 -18.90 -5.50 -6.84
CA ASP A 5 -19.77 -6.60 -7.23
C ASP A 5 -19.32 -7.89 -6.49
N PRO A 6 -20.23 -8.66 -5.86
CA PRO A 6 -19.91 -9.93 -5.23
C PRO A 6 -19.05 -10.86 -6.09
N ALA A 7 -19.27 -10.91 -7.40
CA ALA A 7 -18.46 -11.74 -8.31
C ALA A 7 -17.02 -11.22 -8.42
N GLU A 8 -16.84 -9.90 -8.50
CA GLU A 8 -15.52 -9.26 -8.53
C GLU A 8 -14.76 -9.46 -7.21
N GLU A 9 -15.47 -9.40 -6.08
CA GLU A 9 -14.93 -9.66 -4.75
C GLU A 9 -14.44 -11.12 -4.61
N THR A 10 -15.26 -12.09 -5.02
CA THR A 10 -14.86 -13.51 -5.03
C THR A 10 -13.65 -13.75 -5.93
N ALA A 11 -13.64 -13.17 -7.13
CA ALA A 11 -12.52 -13.30 -8.05
C ALA A 11 -11.24 -12.66 -7.49
N CYS A 12 -11.34 -11.51 -6.82
CA CYS A 12 -10.21 -10.86 -6.17
C CYS A 12 -9.60 -11.74 -5.06
N ARG A 13 -10.44 -12.33 -4.19
CA ARG A 13 -9.96 -13.19 -3.11
C ARG A 13 -9.27 -14.45 -3.63
N ALA A 14 -9.79 -15.02 -4.72
CA ALA A 14 -9.13 -16.14 -5.40
C ALA A 14 -7.75 -15.75 -5.95
N ARG A 15 -7.61 -14.55 -6.53
CA ARG A 15 -6.32 -14.02 -7.00
C ARG A 15 -5.36 -13.77 -5.83
N LEU A 16 -5.82 -13.19 -4.73
CA LEU A 16 -5.01 -13.04 -3.51
C LEU A 16 -4.48 -14.37 -2.99
N ALA A 17 -5.33 -15.40 -2.92
CA ALA A 17 -4.90 -16.74 -2.51
C ALA A 17 -3.85 -17.32 -3.48
N ALA A 18 -4.01 -17.11 -4.79
CA ALA A 18 -3.04 -17.56 -5.80
C ALA A 18 -1.70 -16.79 -5.74
N LEU A 19 -1.65 -15.62 -5.11
CA LEU A 19 -0.44 -14.84 -4.86
C LEU A 19 0.33 -15.28 -3.61
N ALA A 20 -0.08 -16.38 -2.97
CA ALA A 20 0.45 -16.84 -1.68
C ALA A 20 0.41 -15.74 -0.60
N ALA A 21 -0.62 -14.89 -0.64
CA ALA A 21 -0.86 -13.92 0.42
C ALA A 21 -1.49 -14.60 1.64
N GLU A 22 -1.02 -14.26 2.84
CA GLU A 22 -1.66 -14.68 4.09
C GLU A 22 -2.60 -13.59 4.57
N TRP A 23 -3.88 -13.93 4.69
CA TRP A 23 -4.90 -12.99 5.12
C TRP A 23 -6.07 -13.66 5.83
N GLU A 24 -6.75 -12.87 6.66
CA GLU A 24 -8.03 -13.23 7.27
C GLU A 24 -9.13 -12.24 6.86
N GLU A 25 -10.38 -12.71 6.86
CA GLU A 25 -11.51 -11.83 6.64
C GLU A 25 -11.75 -10.95 7.88
N VAL A 26 -12.04 -9.68 7.64
CA VAL A 26 -12.38 -8.73 8.70
C VAL A 26 -13.88 -8.47 8.66
N GLU A 27 -14.51 -8.50 9.84
CA GLU A 27 -15.89 -8.09 10.02
C GLU A 27 -16.17 -6.72 9.42
N THR A 28 -17.41 -6.47 9.04
CA THR A 28 -17.77 -5.18 8.44
C THR A 28 -17.52 -4.04 9.42
N LEU A 29 -16.61 -3.15 9.07
CA LEU A 29 -16.29 -1.96 9.84
C LEU A 29 -17.21 -0.82 9.40
N LYS A 30 -17.85 -0.16 10.36
CA LYS A 30 -18.73 0.98 10.09
C LYS A 30 -18.61 2.04 11.19
N GLU A 31 -18.12 3.22 10.81
CA GLU A 31 -18.02 4.37 11.71
C GLU A 31 -18.47 5.64 10.99
N GLY A 32 -19.70 6.09 11.25
CA GLY A 32 -20.31 7.23 10.57
C GLY A 32 -20.25 7.12 9.04
N ARG A 33 -19.46 7.98 8.39
CA ARG A 33 -19.27 7.96 6.92
C ARG A 33 -18.18 7.01 6.45
N CYS A 34 -17.32 6.50 7.34
CA CYS A 34 -16.33 5.48 7.03
C CYS A 34 -17.01 4.12 6.87
N GLY A 35 -16.30 3.18 6.24
CA GLY A 35 -16.68 1.79 6.31
C GLY A 35 -15.94 0.90 5.31
N LEU A 36 -15.78 -0.35 5.72
CA LEU A 36 -15.12 -1.42 4.99
C LEU A 36 -15.96 -2.68 5.19
N SER A 37 -16.65 -3.14 4.15
CA SER A 37 -17.36 -4.42 4.15
C SER A 37 -16.47 -5.47 3.53
N ARG A 38 -16.53 -6.71 4.02
CA ARG A 38 -15.69 -7.82 3.53
C ARG A 38 -14.21 -7.38 3.52
N GLY A 39 -13.74 -6.89 4.68
CA GLY A 39 -12.37 -6.45 4.79
C GLY A 39 -11.40 -7.63 4.69
N VAL A 40 -10.15 -7.32 4.40
CA VAL A 40 -9.05 -8.28 4.36
C VAL A 40 -7.98 -7.75 5.31
N ARG A 41 -7.57 -8.55 6.30
CA ARG A 41 -6.38 -8.26 7.11
C ARG A 41 -5.24 -9.06 6.52
N LEU A 42 -4.39 -8.37 5.78
CA LEU A 42 -3.25 -8.92 5.06
C LEU A 42 -2.02 -8.94 5.98
N ALA A 43 -1.59 -10.14 6.37
CA ALA A 43 -0.43 -10.35 7.24
C ALA A 43 0.85 -10.60 6.44
N GLU A 44 0.75 -11.26 5.29
CA GLU A 44 1.86 -11.50 4.37
C GLU A 44 1.44 -11.20 2.94
N ALA A 45 2.34 -10.62 2.16
CA ALA A 45 2.14 -10.38 0.75
C ALA A 45 3.40 -10.77 -0.03
N ALA A 46 3.27 -11.78 -0.89
CA ALA A 46 4.35 -12.27 -1.76
C ALA A 46 5.62 -12.72 -1.00
N GLY A 47 5.47 -13.39 0.15
CA GLY A 47 6.60 -13.81 0.99
C GLY A 47 7.13 -12.72 1.93
N LEU A 48 6.53 -11.52 1.93
CA LEU A 48 6.95 -10.41 2.78
C LEU A 48 5.96 -10.22 3.92
N GLU A 49 6.45 -10.28 5.16
CA GLU A 49 5.66 -9.96 6.34
C GLU A 49 5.26 -8.47 6.34
N LEU A 50 3.99 -8.17 6.62
CA LEU A 50 3.48 -6.82 6.79
C LEU A 50 3.38 -6.48 8.28
N VAL A 51 4.14 -5.46 8.71
CA VAL A 51 4.23 -5.09 10.12
C VAL A 51 3.74 -3.65 10.35
N PRO A 52 2.60 -3.45 11.03
CA PRO A 52 1.59 -4.45 11.37
C PRO A 52 0.82 -4.94 10.13
N ALA A 53 0.08 -6.04 10.27
CA ALA A 53 -0.83 -6.52 9.23
C ALA A 53 -1.81 -5.42 8.79
N ALA A 54 -2.02 -5.29 7.48
CA ALA A 54 -2.78 -4.20 6.88
C ALA A 54 -4.26 -4.58 6.71
N THR A 55 -5.16 -3.76 7.25
CA THR A 55 -6.61 -3.93 7.02
C THR A 55 -7.03 -3.12 5.79
N LEU A 56 -7.44 -3.80 4.72
CA LEU A 56 -7.71 -3.24 3.39
C LEU A 56 -9.00 -3.83 2.80
N ASN A 57 -9.50 -3.24 1.72
CA ASN A 57 -10.41 -3.96 0.81
C ASN A 57 -9.60 -4.93 -0.06
N CYS A 58 -10.28 -5.91 -0.67
CA CYS A 58 -9.60 -6.95 -1.43
C CYS A 58 -8.76 -6.38 -2.59
N ARG A 59 -9.32 -5.43 -3.35
CA ARG A 59 -8.64 -4.85 -4.53
C ARG A 59 -7.34 -4.13 -4.15
N THR A 60 -7.33 -3.39 -3.04
CA THR A 60 -6.12 -2.74 -2.54
C THR A 60 -5.10 -3.74 -2.03
N ALA A 61 -5.54 -4.80 -1.34
CA ALA A 61 -4.64 -5.89 -0.93
C ALA A 61 -4.02 -6.60 -2.15
N GLU A 62 -4.80 -6.86 -3.19
CA GLU A 62 -4.32 -7.47 -4.43
C GLU A 62 -3.29 -6.57 -5.13
N ALA A 63 -3.63 -5.29 -5.32
CA ALA A 63 -2.72 -4.33 -5.96
C ALA A 63 -1.40 -4.17 -5.18
N LEU A 64 -1.47 -4.14 -3.84
CA LEU A 64 -0.29 -4.08 -2.97
C LEU A 64 0.56 -5.36 -3.12
N THR A 65 -0.06 -6.53 -3.11
CA THR A 65 0.65 -7.81 -3.24
C THR A 65 1.35 -7.92 -4.58
N LEU A 66 0.69 -7.54 -5.68
CA LEU A 66 1.30 -7.56 -7.00
C LEU A 66 2.42 -6.53 -7.14
N TRP A 67 2.27 -5.33 -6.56
CA TRP A 67 3.34 -4.33 -6.55
C TRP A 67 4.57 -4.82 -5.80
N LEU A 68 4.37 -5.45 -4.64
CA LEU A 68 5.47 -6.02 -3.88
C LEU A 68 6.19 -7.12 -4.68
N ARG A 69 5.42 -8.07 -5.22
CA ARG A 69 5.94 -9.23 -5.96
C ARG A 69 6.69 -8.86 -7.24
N ASP A 70 6.07 -8.04 -8.09
CA ASP A 70 6.54 -7.85 -9.47
C ASP A 70 7.48 -6.65 -9.60
N ASP A 71 7.38 -5.67 -8.69
CA ASP A 71 8.08 -4.40 -8.82
C ASP A 71 9.07 -4.16 -7.69
N VAL A 72 8.65 -4.31 -6.43
CA VAL A 72 9.51 -3.98 -5.29
C VAL A 72 10.63 -5.00 -5.09
N ILE A 73 10.31 -6.30 -5.04
CA ILE A 73 11.33 -7.34 -4.85
C ILE A 73 12.36 -7.28 -5.99
N PRO A 74 11.97 -7.29 -7.28
CA PRO A 74 12.96 -7.28 -8.36
C PRO A 74 13.76 -5.96 -8.43
N ALA A 75 13.15 -4.82 -8.11
CA ALA A 75 13.88 -3.55 -8.05
C ALA A 75 14.91 -3.55 -6.90
N ALA A 76 14.58 -4.17 -5.77
CA ALA A 76 15.49 -4.24 -4.64
C ALA A 76 16.69 -5.13 -4.98
N GLU A 77 16.48 -6.27 -5.63
CA GLU A 77 17.56 -7.12 -6.12
C GLU A 77 18.46 -6.37 -7.11
N ARG A 78 17.88 -5.62 -8.05
CA ARG A 78 18.65 -4.84 -9.06
C ARG A 78 19.48 -3.71 -8.47
N HIS A 79 18.90 -2.92 -7.56
CA HIS A 79 19.52 -1.68 -7.08
C HIS A 79 20.28 -1.85 -5.78
N LEU A 80 19.82 -2.75 -4.91
CA LEU A 80 20.32 -2.91 -3.56
C LEU A 80 21.07 -4.23 -3.35
N ASP A 81 21.06 -5.12 -4.36
CA ASP A 81 21.70 -6.44 -4.30
C ASP A 81 21.14 -7.31 -3.16
N MET A 82 19.88 -7.09 -2.76
CA MET A 82 19.21 -7.76 -1.64
C MET A 82 17.71 -7.91 -1.92
N ALA A 83 17.10 -8.98 -1.40
CA ALA A 83 15.64 -9.18 -1.41
C ALA A 83 15.04 -8.82 -0.05
N PRO A 84 13.91 -8.08 -0.01
CA PRO A 84 13.24 -7.76 1.25
C PRO A 84 12.55 -8.99 1.84
N THR A 85 12.49 -9.05 3.17
CA THR A 85 11.76 -10.06 3.97
C THR A 85 10.50 -9.49 4.61
N GLY A 86 10.34 -8.17 4.63
CA GLY A 86 9.17 -7.55 5.25
C GLY A 86 8.98 -6.08 4.90
N VAL A 87 7.81 -5.57 5.27
CA VAL A 87 7.35 -4.22 4.96
C VAL A 87 6.71 -3.59 6.19
N MET A 88 7.20 -2.43 6.60
CA MET A 88 6.59 -1.63 7.65
C MET A 88 5.43 -0.80 7.08
N ILE A 89 4.23 -1.05 7.60
CA ILE A 89 3.00 -0.35 7.23
C ILE A 89 2.77 0.82 8.19
N GLY A 90 2.83 2.04 7.66
CA GLY A 90 2.56 3.26 8.41
C GLY A 90 1.07 3.54 8.62
N GLY A 91 0.20 2.89 7.83
CA GLY A 91 -1.24 3.11 7.85
C GLY A 91 -1.99 2.20 6.89
N SER A 92 -3.13 1.66 7.34
CA SER A 92 -4.09 0.90 6.53
C SER A 92 -5.51 1.44 6.79
N TYR A 93 -6.50 0.65 7.18
CA TYR A 93 -7.81 1.19 7.55
C TYR A 93 -7.71 2.16 8.75
N VAL A 94 -8.22 3.38 8.58
CA VAL A 94 -8.42 4.34 9.68
C VAL A 94 -9.50 5.35 9.32
N CYS A 95 -10.50 5.50 10.19
CA CYS A 95 -11.58 6.46 9.99
C CYS A 95 -11.11 7.89 10.29
N ARG A 96 -10.52 8.56 9.28
CA ARG A 96 -10.05 9.95 9.40
C ARG A 96 -10.21 10.78 8.13
N GLY A 97 -10.20 12.10 8.32
CA GLY A 97 -10.05 13.06 7.23
C GLY A 97 -8.64 13.00 6.59
N ARG A 98 -8.52 13.44 5.34
CA ARG A 98 -7.22 13.53 4.64
C ARG A 98 -6.21 14.34 5.44
N ASN A 99 -4.95 13.88 5.42
CA ASN A 99 -3.83 14.47 6.16
C ASN A 99 -4.12 14.63 7.67
N GLY A 100 -5.02 13.82 8.23
CA GLY A 100 -5.44 13.91 9.64
C GLY A 100 -6.27 15.14 9.99
N ARG A 101 -6.71 15.93 9.00
CA ARG A 101 -7.42 17.19 9.26
C ARG A 101 -8.90 16.95 9.55
N ARG A 102 -9.36 17.37 10.72
CA ARG A 102 -10.78 17.30 11.11
C ARG A 102 -11.64 18.15 10.16
N GLY A 103 -12.76 17.61 9.71
CA GLY A 103 -13.67 18.28 8.77
C GLY A 103 -13.24 18.24 7.29
N ALA A 104 -12.03 17.78 6.98
CA ALA A 104 -11.62 17.56 5.59
C ALA A 104 -12.43 16.41 4.95
N ARG A 105 -12.33 16.30 3.61
CA ARG A 105 -12.78 15.11 2.89
C ARG A 105 -12.16 13.85 3.51
N LEU A 106 -12.92 12.76 3.56
CA LEU A 106 -12.41 11.48 4.06
C LEU A 106 -11.22 11.01 3.22
N SER A 107 -10.29 10.35 3.90
CA SER A 107 -9.18 9.66 3.27
C SER A 107 -9.64 8.33 2.66
N GLU A 108 -8.89 7.78 1.71
CA GLU A 108 -9.15 6.43 1.20
C GLU A 108 -8.90 5.35 2.27
N HIS A 109 -8.06 5.63 3.27
CA HIS A 109 -7.92 4.78 4.46
C HIS A 109 -9.25 4.56 5.19
N ALA A 110 -10.21 5.50 5.12
CA ALA A 110 -11.53 5.36 5.75
C ALA A 110 -12.40 4.28 5.09
N PHE A 111 -11.94 3.72 3.97
CA PHE A 111 -12.64 2.72 3.15
C PHE A 111 -11.78 1.48 2.88
N GLY A 112 -10.65 1.31 3.60
CA GLY A 112 -9.68 0.24 3.34
C GLY A 112 -9.02 0.35 1.96
N ASN A 113 -9.11 1.51 1.31
CA ASN A 113 -8.73 1.71 -0.08
C ASN A 113 -7.33 2.32 -0.24
N ALA A 114 -6.54 2.34 0.85
CA ALA A 114 -5.19 2.89 0.87
C ALA A 114 -4.26 2.18 1.87
N ALA A 115 -2.98 2.15 1.51
CA ALA A 115 -1.88 1.71 2.36
C ALA A 115 -0.74 2.74 2.35
N ASP A 116 -0.15 2.97 3.52
CA ASP A 116 1.07 3.77 3.68
C ASP A 116 2.25 2.82 3.90
N VAL A 117 3.17 2.74 2.94
CA VAL A 117 4.34 1.86 2.98
C VAL A 117 5.56 2.68 3.34
N GLY A 118 6.17 2.44 4.50
CA GLY A 118 7.22 3.30 5.04
C GLY A 118 8.63 2.76 4.92
N THR A 119 8.82 1.45 5.09
CA THR A 119 10.16 0.85 5.20
C THR A 119 10.16 -0.58 4.72
N LEU A 120 11.19 -0.96 3.99
CA LEU A 120 11.47 -2.36 3.64
C LEU A 120 12.53 -2.92 4.59
N VAL A 121 12.31 -4.16 5.02
CA VAL A 121 13.17 -4.95 5.90
C VAL A 121 13.81 -6.04 5.03
N PHE A 122 15.11 -6.28 5.19
CA PHE A 122 15.87 -7.20 4.33
C PHE A 122 16.48 -8.42 5.05
N ASP A 123 16.52 -8.40 6.38
CA ASP A 123 17.02 -9.50 7.19
C ASP A 123 16.60 -9.36 8.66
N GLU A 124 16.85 -10.43 9.45
CA GLU A 124 16.71 -10.42 10.91
C GLU A 124 17.65 -9.41 11.62
N LYS A 125 18.67 -8.89 10.92
CA LYS A 125 19.57 -7.84 11.43
C LYS A 125 19.00 -6.43 11.25
N ALA A 126 17.74 -6.32 10.83
CA ALA A 126 16.99 -5.08 10.71
C ALA A 126 17.59 -4.06 9.75
N VAL A 127 18.19 -4.50 8.63
CA VAL A 127 18.52 -3.56 7.54
C VAL A 127 17.22 -2.95 7.02
N GLN A 128 17.07 -1.64 7.25
CA GLN A 128 15.87 -0.88 6.92
C GLN A 128 16.14 0.14 5.82
N VAL A 129 15.41 0.02 4.71
CA VAL A 129 15.34 1.08 3.70
C VAL A 129 14.07 1.86 3.93
N LYS A 130 14.20 3.01 4.59
CA LYS A 130 13.10 3.97 4.77
C LYS A 130 12.88 4.75 3.49
N LEU A 131 11.64 4.83 3.04
CA LEU A 131 11.27 5.65 1.89
C LEU A 131 11.31 7.12 2.32
N ARG A 132 12.26 7.89 1.81
CA ARG A 132 12.50 9.29 2.19
C ARG A 132 13.20 10.04 1.08
N ALA A 133 13.13 11.37 1.14
CA ALA A 133 13.90 12.23 0.26
C ALA A 133 15.40 12.02 0.53
N ASP A 134 16.16 11.89 -0.56
CA ASP A 134 17.62 11.79 -0.68
C ASP A 134 18.40 11.59 0.64
N ASP A 135 18.89 10.36 0.87
CA ASP A 135 19.80 10.04 1.97
C ASP A 135 21.28 10.03 1.54
N GLY A 136 21.59 10.58 0.36
CA GLY A 136 22.92 10.61 -0.24
C GLY A 136 23.35 9.31 -0.92
N ASN A 137 22.51 8.26 -0.91
CA ASN A 137 22.81 6.99 -1.54
C ASN A 137 22.15 6.88 -2.93
N PRO A 138 22.94 6.90 -4.03
CA PRO A 138 22.39 6.89 -5.39
C PRO A 138 21.64 5.60 -5.74
N LYS A 139 22.07 4.45 -5.20
CA LYS A 139 21.38 3.15 -5.39
C LYS A 139 19.99 3.18 -4.75
N ARG A 140 19.89 3.69 -3.51
CA ARG A 140 18.59 3.84 -2.83
C ARG A 140 17.70 4.87 -3.51
N ALA A 141 18.26 5.97 -4.02
CA ALA A 141 17.51 6.95 -4.77
C ALA A 141 16.93 6.35 -6.07
N ALA A 142 17.72 5.58 -6.82
CA ALA A 142 17.29 4.88 -8.02
C ALA A 142 16.19 3.85 -7.70
N PHE A 143 16.39 3.04 -6.66
CA PHE A 143 15.41 2.09 -6.15
C PHE A 143 14.07 2.76 -5.81
N GLN A 144 14.08 3.81 -4.98
CA GLN A 144 12.87 4.52 -4.57
C GLN A 144 12.13 5.15 -5.75
N LYS A 145 12.88 5.69 -6.72
CA LYS A 145 12.31 6.26 -7.96
C LYS A 145 11.60 5.17 -8.77
N GLU A 146 12.22 4.01 -8.92
CA GLU A 146 11.67 2.89 -9.70
C GLU A 146 10.39 2.33 -9.08
N ILE A 147 10.39 2.00 -7.78
CA ILE A 147 9.21 1.40 -7.14
C ILE A 147 8.03 2.38 -7.09
N ARG A 148 8.30 3.68 -6.99
CA ARG A 148 7.27 4.73 -7.05
C ARG A 148 6.69 4.85 -8.46
N ALA A 149 7.53 4.81 -9.50
CA ALA A 149 7.05 4.80 -10.88
C ALA A 149 6.18 3.57 -11.16
N ALA A 150 6.60 2.39 -10.72
CA ALA A 150 5.82 1.17 -10.85
C ALA A 150 4.51 1.21 -10.04
N ALA A 151 4.52 1.79 -8.85
CA ALA A 151 3.31 2.02 -8.07
C ALA A 151 2.32 2.90 -8.85
N CYS A 152 2.79 3.90 -9.59
CA CYS A 152 1.93 4.77 -10.39
C CYS A 152 1.22 4.03 -11.52
N GLU A 153 1.70 2.85 -11.94
CA GLU A 153 1.03 1.99 -12.91
C GLU A 153 -0.07 1.13 -12.29
N ARG A 154 -0.06 0.93 -10.98
CA ARG A 154 -1.04 0.09 -10.25
C ARG A 154 -2.07 0.89 -9.45
N PHE A 155 -1.67 2.03 -8.90
CA PHE A 155 -2.50 2.86 -8.04
C PHE A 155 -2.99 4.12 -8.75
N THR A 156 -4.12 4.66 -8.31
CA THR A 156 -4.67 5.91 -8.86
C THR A 156 -4.13 7.14 -8.17
N THR A 157 -3.64 6.98 -6.93
CA THR A 157 -2.91 8.01 -6.20
C THR A 157 -1.65 7.38 -5.62
N VAL A 158 -0.51 7.97 -5.92
CA VAL A 158 0.79 7.69 -5.32
C VAL A 158 1.35 9.02 -4.86
N LEU A 159 1.55 9.17 -3.55
CA LEU A 159 2.20 10.32 -2.94
C LEU A 159 3.38 9.82 -2.13
N GLY A 160 4.50 10.51 -2.16
CA GLY A 160 5.70 10.03 -1.51
C GLY A 160 6.67 11.14 -1.13
N PRO A 161 7.91 10.78 -0.80
CA PRO A 161 8.90 11.76 -0.43
C PRO A 161 9.09 12.81 -1.54
N GLY A 162 9.10 14.08 -1.13
CA GLY A 162 9.13 15.24 -2.03
C GLY A 162 7.77 15.80 -2.42
N THR A 163 6.66 15.09 -2.18
CA THR A 163 5.30 15.58 -2.51
C THR A 163 4.81 16.65 -1.54
N ASP A 164 4.81 16.35 -0.24
CA ASP A 164 4.47 17.28 0.83
C ASP A 164 5.04 16.79 2.18
N LEU A 165 4.78 17.56 3.26
CA LEU A 165 5.26 17.22 4.60
C LEU A 165 4.64 15.94 5.18
N ALA A 166 3.41 15.58 4.77
CA ALA A 166 2.73 14.41 5.29
C ALA A 166 3.34 13.13 4.71
N HIS A 167 3.80 13.15 3.46
CA HIS A 167 4.31 11.98 2.73
C HIS A 167 5.85 11.89 2.69
N ARG A 168 6.55 12.61 3.57
CA ARG A 168 8.02 12.71 3.53
C ARG A 168 8.78 11.41 3.83
N ASN A 169 8.11 10.43 4.45
CA ASN A 169 8.73 9.22 5.01
C ASN A 169 8.00 7.91 4.65
N HIS A 170 7.10 7.93 3.66
CA HIS A 170 6.37 6.76 3.19
C HIS A 170 5.80 7.00 1.79
N LEU A 171 5.42 5.94 1.10
CA LEU A 171 4.53 5.99 -0.06
C LEU A 171 3.09 5.79 0.39
N HIS A 172 2.22 6.76 0.12
CA HIS A 172 0.78 6.61 0.21
C HIS A 172 0.24 6.10 -1.12
N LEU A 173 -0.44 4.96 -1.08
CA LEU A 173 -0.93 4.24 -2.26
C LEU A 173 -2.45 4.10 -2.13
N ASP A 174 -3.23 4.67 -3.06
CA ASP A 174 -4.70 4.54 -3.05
C ASP A 174 -5.32 4.24 -4.42
N LEU A 175 -6.48 3.56 -4.39
CA LEU A 175 -7.31 3.27 -5.57
C LEU A 175 -8.54 4.18 -5.62
N ARG A 176 -8.42 5.46 -5.23
CA ARG A 176 -9.50 6.43 -5.36
C ARG A 176 -10.01 6.49 -6.80
N GLN A 177 -11.31 6.28 -6.96
CA GLN A 177 -11.99 6.58 -8.22
C GLN A 177 -11.99 8.08 -8.51
N ARG A 178 -11.50 8.45 -9.69
CA ARG A 178 -11.40 9.82 -10.18
C ARG A 178 -12.09 9.93 -11.54
N LYS A 179 -12.62 11.11 -11.86
CA LYS A 179 -13.23 11.36 -13.17
C LYS A 179 -12.19 11.17 -14.28
N ASN A 180 -12.62 10.63 -15.41
CA ASN A 180 -11.83 10.47 -16.63
C ASN A 180 -10.55 9.63 -16.45
N GLY A 181 -10.50 8.72 -15.47
CA GLY A 181 -9.32 7.88 -15.22
C GLY A 181 -8.09 8.65 -14.74
N TYR A 182 -8.26 9.90 -14.26
CA TYR A 182 -7.14 10.72 -13.80
C TYR A 182 -6.34 10.01 -12.70
N ARG A 183 -5.01 9.95 -12.86
CA ARG A 183 -4.07 9.40 -11.87
C ARG A 183 -3.22 10.52 -11.29
N LEU A 184 -3.01 10.48 -9.98
CA LEU A 184 -2.14 11.41 -9.26
C LEU A 184 -0.86 10.65 -8.88
N CYS A 185 0.23 10.91 -9.60
CA CYS A 185 1.53 10.33 -9.33
C CYS A 185 2.48 11.48 -8.99
N GLN A 186 2.79 11.67 -7.70
CA GLN A 186 3.60 12.78 -7.20
C GLN A 186 4.55 12.30 -6.14
#